data_AF-A0A7H0H549-F1
#
_entry.id   AF-A0A7H0H549-F1
#
_cell.length_a   1.000
_cell.length_b   1.000
_cell.length_c   1.000
_cell.angle_alpha   90.00
_cell.angle_beta   90.00
_cell.angle_gamma   90.00
#
_symmetry.space_group_name_H-M   'P 1'
#
loop_
_entity.id
_entity.type
_entity.pdbx_description
1 polymer ?
#
loop_
_entity_poly.entity_id
_entity_poly.type
_entity_poly.pdbx_seq_one_letter_code
_entity_poly.pdbx_strand_id
1 'polypeptide(L)'
;MIDVQGATEVPVADEQMQVIYTTDPATSCSVTGPSDTVPNVTLGFSMNFDRDGAMYSAIGKVGGPGEANGTYTVECDGDAVVGPAMNVGALTATVLMIVAAVGLATLGVILLIVGLVLRASAKKRN
;
A
#
# COMPACT_ATOMS: atom_id res chain seq x y z
N MET A 1 11.59 -4.20 -9.45
CA MET A 1 10.46 -4.74 -10.22
C MET A 1 10.96 -5.98 -10.92
N ILE A 2 10.08 -6.97 -11.10
CA ILE A 2 10.40 -8.25 -11.74
C ILE A 2 9.55 -8.34 -13.00
N ASP A 3 10.17 -8.50 -14.15
CA ASP A 3 9.44 -8.71 -15.41
C ASP A 3 8.93 -10.16 -15.44
N VAL A 4 7.65 -10.33 -15.79
CA VAL A 4 7.01 -11.65 -15.86
C VAL A 4 7.20 -12.22 -17.25
N GLN A 5 7.98 -13.30 -17.36
CA GLN A 5 8.22 -14.02 -18.62
C GLN A 5 7.86 -15.49 -18.45
N GLY A 6 6.62 -15.85 -18.80
CA GLY A 6 6.06 -17.15 -18.44
C GLY A 6 5.96 -17.33 -16.92
N ALA A 7 6.11 -18.56 -16.45
CA ALA A 7 6.09 -18.87 -15.02
C ALA A 7 7.30 -18.23 -14.29
N THR A 8 7.02 -17.15 -13.56
CA THR A 8 8.02 -16.33 -12.87
C THR A 8 7.87 -16.47 -11.36
N GLU A 9 8.98 -16.76 -10.68
CA GLU A 9 9.01 -16.90 -9.22
C GLU A 9 9.13 -15.55 -8.52
N VAL A 10 8.21 -15.29 -7.59
CA VAL A 10 8.12 -14.06 -6.79
C VAL A 10 8.17 -14.43 -5.31
N PRO A 11 9.28 -14.14 -4.61
CA PRO A 11 9.37 -14.40 -3.18
C PRO A 11 8.54 -13.39 -2.38
N VAL A 12 7.76 -13.89 -1.43
CA VAL A 12 6.97 -13.09 -0.47
C VAL A 12 7.34 -13.49 0.95
N ALA A 13 7.59 -12.48 1.79
CA ALA A 13 7.88 -12.64 3.22
C ALA A 13 7.08 -11.63 4.05
N ASP A 14 6.81 -11.97 5.31
CA ASP A 14 6.34 -11.05 6.35
C ASP A 14 5.15 -10.16 5.93
N GLU A 15 4.07 -10.78 5.44
CA GLU A 15 2.83 -10.08 5.02
C GLU A 15 3.02 -9.04 3.91
N GLN A 16 4.17 -9.10 3.20
CA GLN A 16 4.43 -8.21 2.09
C GLN A 16 3.46 -8.48 0.94
N MET A 17 2.99 -7.40 0.34
CA MET A 17 2.20 -7.42 -0.88
C MET A 17 3.07 -6.90 -2.02
N GLN A 18 3.06 -7.61 -3.14
CA GLN A 18 3.59 -7.12 -4.41
C GLN A 18 2.44 -6.97 -5.39
N VAL A 19 2.42 -5.89 -6.17
CA VAL A 19 1.33 -5.60 -7.11
C VAL A 19 1.75 -6.00 -8.51
N ILE A 20 0.85 -6.61 -9.27
CA ILE A 20 1.08 -6.98 -10.67
C ILE A 20 0.54 -5.86 -11.55
N TYR A 21 1.35 -5.39 -12.48
CA TYR A 21 1.01 -4.32 -13.40
C TYR A 21 1.22 -4.74 -14.86
N THR A 22 0.42 -4.17 -15.76
CA THR A 22 0.50 -4.37 -17.22
C THR A 22 0.18 -3.06 -17.94
N THR A 23 0.63 -2.93 -19.18
CA THR A 23 0.19 -1.85 -20.09
C THR A 23 -1.06 -2.23 -20.88
N ASP A 24 -1.38 -3.52 -20.99
CA ASP A 24 -2.54 -4.02 -21.72
C ASP A 24 -3.67 -4.45 -20.75
N PRO A 25 -4.84 -3.79 -20.78
CA PRO A 25 -5.96 -4.15 -19.90
C PRO A 25 -6.56 -5.55 -20.18
N ALA A 26 -6.23 -6.17 -21.32
CA ALA A 26 -6.65 -7.54 -21.62
C ALA A 26 -5.76 -8.60 -20.97
N THR A 27 -4.57 -8.23 -20.46
CA THR A 27 -3.65 -9.17 -19.82
C THR A 27 -4.27 -9.76 -18.57
N SER A 28 -4.24 -11.09 -18.48
CA SER A 28 -4.63 -11.86 -17.30
C SER A 28 -3.43 -12.60 -16.74
N CYS A 29 -3.36 -12.68 -15.41
CA CYS A 29 -2.29 -13.38 -14.70
C CYS A 29 -2.86 -14.43 -13.76
N SER A 30 -2.28 -15.62 -13.80
CA SER A 30 -2.48 -16.66 -12.80
C SER A 30 -1.40 -16.56 -11.74
N VAL A 31 -1.80 -16.75 -10.48
CA VAL A 31 -0.87 -16.74 -9.34
C VAL A 31 -1.08 -18.01 -8.55
N THR A 32 -0.02 -18.81 -8.43
CA THR A 32 0.00 -20.01 -7.61
C THR A 32 0.86 -19.77 -6.38
N GLY A 33 0.34 -20.12 -5.21
CA GLY A 33 1.03 -19.91 -3.94
C GLY A 33 1.81 -21.14 -3.48
N PRO A 34 2.59 -20.99 -2.39
CA PRO A 34 3.35 -22.09 -1.79
C PRO A 34 2.46 -23.05 -0.97
N SER A 35 1.18 -22.73 -0.78
CA SER A 35 0.19 -23.54 -0.05
C SER A 35 -0.89 -24.08 -0.98
N ASP A 36 -1.66 -25.06 -0.51
CA ASP A 36 -2.80 -25.64 -1.25
C ASP A 36 -4.01 -24.69 -1.36
N THR A 37 -3.95 -23.52 -0.71
CA THR A 37 -5.00 -22.50 -0.77
C THR A 37 -4.80 -21.59 -1.98
N VAL A 38 -5.86 -21.36 -2.74
CA VAL A 38 -5.85 -20.42 -3.87
C VAL A 38 -5.53 -19.01 -3.36
N PRO A 39 -4.43 -18.37 -3.82
CA PRO A 39 -4.07 -17.03 -3.37
C PRO A 39 -5.12 -16.00 -3.75
N ASN A 40 -5.34 -15.01 -2.89
CA ASN A 40 -6.17 -13.87 -3.25
C ASN A 40 -5.37 -12.89 -4.13
N VAL A 41 -5.68 -12.90 -5.43
CA VAL A 41 -5.06 -12.00 -6.44
C VAL A 41 -5.76 -10.66 -6.58
N THR A 42 -6.89 -10.45 -5.89
CA THR A 42 -7.68 -9.22 -6.02
C THR A 42 -6.96 -8.06 -5.34
N LEU A 43 -6.76 -6.98 -6.09
CA LEU A 43 -6.33 -5.70 -5.54
C LEU A 43 -7.57 -4.87 -5.22
N GLY A 44 -7.77 -4.52 -3.94
CA GLY A 44 -8.94 -3.75 -3.48
C GLY A 44 -8.92 -2.26 -3.84
N PHE A 45 -7.96 -1.82 -4.64
CA PHE A 45 -7.74 -0.42 -5.03
C PHE A 45 -7.03 -0.37 -6.39
N SER A 46 -7.15 0.74 -7.10
CA SER A 46 -6.46 0.95 -8.38
C SER A 46 -5.15 1.71 -8.18
N MET A 47 -4.09 1.27 -8.84
CA MET A 47 -2.80 1.96 -8.89
C MET A 47 -2.30 2.00 -10.33
N ASN A 48 -1.81 3.16 -10.76
CA ASN A 48 -1.15 3.30 -12.05
C ASN A 48 0.21 3.97 -11.85
N PHE A 49 1.19 3.65 -12.68
CA PHE A 49 2.45 4.38 -12.73
C PHE A 49 2.95 4.50 -14.17
N ASP A 50 3.66 5.59 -14.46
CA ASP A 50 4.34 5.77 -15.73
C ASP A 50 5.77 5.24 -15.62
N ARG A 51 6.20 4.46 -16.61
CA ARG A 51 7.59 4.03 -16.77
C ARG A 51 7.93 4.00 -18.24
N ASP A 52 9.03 4.67 -18.58
CA ASP A 52 9.59 4.73 -19.93
C ASP A 52 8.56 5.21 -20.99
N GLY A 53 7.62 6.09 -20.59
CA GLY A 53 6.57 6.63 -21.45
C GLY A 53 5.37 5.72 -21.68
N ALA A 54 5.29 4.60 -20.96
CA ALA A 54 4.14 3.70 -20.94
C ALA A 54 3.43 3.76 -19.58
N MET A 55 2.09 3.81 -19.61
CA MET A 55 1.26 3.77 -18.41
C MET A 55 0.97 2.32 -18.02
N TYR A 56 1.49 1.91 -16.88
CA TYR A 56 1.22 0.61 -16.28
C TYR A 56 0.05 0.72 -15.31
N SER A 57 -0.92 -0.18 -15.45
CA SER A 57 -2.10 -0.27 -14.60
C SER A 57 -2.04 -1.55 -13.77
N ALA A 58 -2.41 -1.46 -12.49
CA ALA A 58 -2.47 -2.61 -11.62
C ALA A 58 -3.63 -3.53 -11.98
N ILE A 59 -3.35 -4.82 -12.11
CA ILE A 59 -4.33 -5.86 -12.46
C ILE A 59 -4.51 -6.90 -11.35
N GLY A 60 -3.62 -6.94 -10.36
CA GLY A 60 -3.73 -7.87 -9.24
C GLY A 60 -2.61 -7.74 -8.23
N LYS A 61 -2.54 -8.70 -7.31
CA LYS A 61 -1.50 -8.76 -6.27
C LYS A 61 -0.96 -10.18 -6.07
N VAL A 62 0.21 -10.24 -5.46
CA VAL A 62 0.89 -11.42 -4.94
C VAL A 62 1.15 -11.20 -3.45
N GLY A 63 0.79 -12.18 -2.62
CA GLY A 63 0.95 -12.10 -1.18
C GLY A 63 0.04 -11.08 -0.49
N GLY A 64 0.48 -10.61 0.68
CA GLY A 64 -0.21 -9.67 1.55
C GLY A 64 -0.60 -10.27 2.90
N PRO A 65 -1.28 -9.49 3.75
CA PRO A 65 -1.73 -9.95 5.06
C PRO A 65 -2.65 -11.16 4.96
N GLY A 66 -2.36 -12.19 5.75
CA GLY A 66 -3.12 -13.45 5.77
C GLY A 66 -2.76 -14.46 4.68
N GLU A 67 -1.81 -14.14 3.80
CA GLU A 67 -1.27 -15.06 2.79
C GLU A 67 -0.03 -15.79 3.32
N ALA A 68 0.27 -16.97 2.77
CA ALA A 68 1.42 -17.77 3.20
C ALA A 68 2.76 -17.14 2.78
N ASN A 69 3.78 -17.24 3.64
CA ASN A 69 5.13 -16.86 3.24
C ASN A 69 5.73 -17.92 2.31
N GLY A 70 6.48 -17.49 1.30
CA GLY A 70 7.17 -18.38 0.38
C GLY A 70 7.25 -17.83 -1.04
N THR A 71 7.58 -18.72 -1.98
CA THR A 71 7.65 -18.38 -3.40
C THR A 71 6.29 -18.56 -4.04
N TYR A 72 5.82 -17.51 -4.68
CA TYR A 72 4.64 -17.53 -5.54
C TYR A 72 5.08 -17.63 -6.99
N THR A 73 4.33 -18.37 -7.80
CA THR A 73 4.53 -18.40 -9.25
C THR A 73 3.49 -17.52 -9.92
N VAL A 74 3.95 -16.53 -10.67
CA VAL A 74 3.11 -15.62 -11.46
C VAL A 74 3.32 -15.95 -12.92
N GLU A 75 2.23 -16.17 -13.65
CA GLU A 75 2.25 -16.41 -15.09
C GLU A 75 1.17 -15.57 -15.76
N CYS A 76 1.57 -14.75 -16.74
CA CYS A 76 0.69 -13.84 -17.45
C CYS A 76 0.66 -14.17 -18.94
N ASP A 77 -0.47 -13.90 -19.60
CA ASP A 77 -0.67 -14.09 -21.04
C ASP A 77 -0.14 -12.93 -21.91
N GLY A 78 0.49 -11.93 -21.28
CA GLY A 78 1.11 -10.76 -21.91
C GLY A 78 2.18 -10.13 -21.03
N ASP A 79 2.71 -8.99 -21.48
CA ASP A 79 3.77 -8.27 -20.77
C ASP A 79 3.26 -7.72 -19.43
N ALA A 80 3.81 -8.25 -18.34
CA ALA A 80 3.48 -7.81 -16.99
C ALA A 80 4.72 -7.64 -16.13
N VAL A 81 4.61 -6.80 -15.11
CA VAL A 81 5.68 -6.54 -14.15
C VAL A 81 5.13 -6.64 -12.73
N VAL A 82 5.91 -7.26 -11.86
CA VAL A 82 5.65 -7.32 -10.43
C VAL A 82 6.38 -6.16 -9.75
N GLY A 83 5.59 -5.33 -9.07
CA GLY A 83 6.04 -4.18 -8.30
C GLY A 83 6.93 -4.57 -7.11
N PRO A 84 7.60 -3.58 -6.50
CA PRO A 84 8.38 -3.83 -5.28
C PRO A 84 7.50 -4.34 -4.15
N ALA A 85 8.10 -5.07 -3.20
CA ALA A 85 7.43 -5.51 -2.00
C ALA A 85 7.02 -4.33 -1.12
N MET A 86 5.74 -4.27 -0.79
CA MET A 86 5.14 -3.26 0.07
C MET A 86 4.63 -3.91 1.34
N ASN A 87 5.04 -3.38 2.49
CA ASN A 87 4.46 -3.78 3.77
C ASN A 87 3.23 -2.92 4.06
N VAL A 88 2.03 -3.51 3.90
CA VAL A 88 0.75 -2.83 4.11
C VAL A 88 0.57 -2.40 5.57
N GLY A 89 1.11 -3.18 6.51
CA GLY A 89 1.12 -2.83 7.94
C GLY A 89 1.89 -1.54 8.22
N ALA A 90 3.04 -1.34 7.59
CA ALA A 90 3.83 -0.12 7.73
C ALA A 90 3.11 1.13 7.17
N LEU A 91 2.39 0.97 6.04
CA LEU A 91 1.63 2.06 5.43
C LEU A 91 0.48 2.53 6.33
N THR A 92 -0.31 1.60 6.88
CA THR A 92 -1.43 1.95 7.77
C THR A 92 -0.97 2.61 9.06
N ALA A 93 0.12 2.11 9.67
CA ALA A 93 0.71 2.73 10.86
C ALA A 93 1.15 4.18 10.60
N THR A 94 1.76 4.45 9.43
CA THR A 94 2.22 5.78 9.05
C THR A 94 1.05 6.76 8.92
N VAL A 95 -0.04 6.34 8.25
CA VAL A 95 -1.23 7.17 8.09
C VAL A 95 -1.88 7.49 9.45
N LEU A 96 -2.00 6.49 10.34
CA LEU A 96 -2.54 6.69 11.68
C LEU A 96 -1.71 7.68 12.50
N MET A 97 -0.37 7.62 12.40
CA MET A 97 0.50 8.57 13.08
C MET A 97 0.32 9.99 12.56
N ILE A 98 0.15 10.19 11.25
CA ILE A 98 -0.12 11.51 10.67
C ILE A 98 -1.45 12.06 11.20
N VAL A 99 -2.51 11.24 11.19
CA VAL A 99 -3.83 11.65 11.70
C VAL A 99 -3.76 12.00 13.18
N ALA A 100 -3.07 11.20 13.99
CA ALA A 100 -2.88 11.46 15.40
C ALA A 100 -2.08 12.76 15.65
N ALA A 101 -1.02 13.00 14.88
CA ALA A 101 -0.21 14.21 14.98
C ALA A 101 -1.03 15.48 14.66
N VAL A 102 -1.86 15.44 13.62
CA VAL A 102 -2.78 16.56 13.27
C VAL A 102 -3.83 16.76 14.38
N GLY A 103 -4.39 15.68 14.92
CA GLY A 103 -5.33 15.75 16.05
C GLY A 103 -4.73 16.36 17.31
N LEU A 104 -3.51 15.97 17.67
CA LEU A 104 -2.81 16.53 18.83
C LEU A 104 -2.39 17.99 18.60
N ALA A 105 -1.95 18.35 17.39
CA ALA A 105 -1.60 19.72 17.04
C ALA A 105 -2.81 20.65 17.13
N THR A 106 -3.97 20.22 16.60
CA THR A 106 -5.22 20.99 16.67
C THR A 106 -5.69 21.19 18.11
N LEU A 107 -5.68 20.14 18.94
CA LEU A 107 -5.95 20.25 20.37
C LEU A 107 -5.00 21.22 21.08
N GLY A 108 -3.70 21.14 20.76
CA GLY A 108 -2.68 22.05 21.30
C GLY A 108 -2.97 23.51 20.98
N VAL A 109 -3.36 23.82 19.74
CA VAL A 109 -3.74 25.18 19.33
C VAL A 109 -4.97 25.67 20.10
N ILE A 110 -5.99 24.84 20.27
CA ILE A 110 -7.21 25.21 21.02
C ILE A 110 -6.87 25.56 22.48
N LEU A 111 -6.08 24.73 23.16
CA LEU A 111 -5.65 24.98 24.53
C LEU A 111 -4.82 26.27 24.64
N LEU A 112 -3.97 26.54 23.65
CA LEU A 112 -3.16 27.76 23.59
C LEU A 112 -4.05 29.00 23.48
N ILE A 113 -5.07 28.98 22.60
CA ILE A 113 -6.06 30.06 22.46
C ILE A 113 -6.81 30.27 23.79
N VAL A 114 -7.34 29.21 24.40
CA VAL A 114 -8.05 29.30 25.68
C VAL A 114 -7.16 29.88 26.78
N GLY A 115 -5.90 29.41 26.87
CA GLY A 115 -4.92 29.95 27.80
C GLY A 115 -4.64 31.44 27.57
N LEU A 116 -4.57 31.88 26.30
CA LEU A 116 -4.36 33.28 25.94
C LEU A 116 -5.56 34.16 26.36
N VAL A 117 -6.79 33.67 26.12
CA VAL A 117 -8.03 34.37 26.50
C VAL A 117 -8.15 34.49 28.01
N LEU A 118 -7.88 33.42 28.76
CA LEU A 118 -7.89 33.44 30.23
C LEU A 118 -6.84 34.40 30.78
N ARG A 119 -5.63 34.37 30.22
CA ARG A 119 -4.54 35.28 30.62
C ARG A 119 -4.88 36.75 30.34
N ALA A 120 -5.43 37.04 29.17
CA ALA A 120 -5.87 38.39 28.81
C ALA A 120 -7.00 38.90 29.72
N SER A 121 -7.95 38.02 30.05
CA SER A 121 -9.07 38.34 30.95
C SER A 121 -8.61 38.57 32.40
N ALA A 122 -7.65 37.79 32.88
CA ALA A 122 -7.05 37.98 34.20
C ALA A 122 -6.26 39.30 34.29
N LYS A 123 -5.53 39.67 33.23
CA LYS A 123 -4.80 40.95 33.16
C LYS A 123 -5.72 42.17 33.15
N LYS A 124 -6.95 42.06 32.62
CA LYS A 124 -7.92 43.17 32.60
C LYS A 124 -8.62 43.38 33.95
N ARG A 125 -8.54 42.38 34.84
CA ARG A 125 -9.28 42.34 36.12
C ARG A 125 -8.41 42.69 37.33
N ASN A 126 -7.09 42.75 37.15
CA ASN A 126 -6.11 43.34 38.07
C ASN A 126 -5.70 44.73 37.55
#